data_AF-A0AAV6TF44-F1
#
_entry.id   AF-A0AAV6TF44-F1
#
_cell.length_a   1.000
_cell.length_b   1.000
_cell.length_c   1.000
_cell.angle_alpha   90.00
_cell.angle_beta   90.00
_cell.angle_gamma   90.00
#
_symmetry.space_group_name_H-M   'P 1'
#
loop_
_entity.id
_entity.type
_entity.pdbx_description
1 polymer ?
#
loop_
_entity_poly.entity_id
_entity_poly.type
_entity_poly.pdbx_seq_one_letter_code
_entity_poly.pdbx_strand_id
1 'polypeptide(L)'
;PLESPEAVIITTFLNGEGLRPKEDIPDFENYYAELPLDIVDQFGMTPEVTEGTFGPYKDSTVVLLLTQLVHPKSRGTVRLNSKDPYDPPLIDPNYYEDSQDLKDIRLKDSLRIHERKVLVKMY
;
A
#
# COMPACT_ATOMS: atom_id res chain seq x y z
N PRO A 1 -15.36 -21.30 6.98
CA PRO A 1 -14.02 -21.62 7.55
C PRO A 1 -13.14 -20.37 7.51
N LEU A 2 -12.68 -19.94 8.69
CA LEU A 2 -11.77 -18.81 8.89
C LEU A 2 -10.36 -19.21 8.41
N GLU A 3 -10.16 -19.30 7.10
CA GLU A 3 -8.82 -19.55 6.57
C GLU A 3 -8.11 -18.22 6.35
N SER A 4 -7.28 -17.86 7.32
CA SER A 4 -6.21 -16.90 7.14
C SER A 4 -4.89 -17.66 7.20
N PRO A 5 -4.21 -17.86 6.06
CA PRO A 5 -2.77 -17.85 5.99
C PRO A 5 -2.35 -16.54 5.29
N GLU A 6 -1.89 -15.58 6.09
CA GLU A 6 -0.88 -14.58 5.72
C GLU A 6 -0.93 -14.04 4.27
N ALA A 7 -2.02 -13.35 3.90
CA ALA A 7 -2.07 -12.63 2.63
C ALA A 7 -0.85 -11.70 2.46
N VAL A 8 -0.36 -11.13 3.56
CA VAL A 8 0.92 -10.41 3.65
C VAL A 8 2.01 -11.38 4.09
N ILE A 9 3.04 -11.53 3.26
CA ILE A 9 4.15 -12.46 3.49
C ILE A 9 5.36 -11.73 4.03
N ILE A 10 5.59 -10.49 3.60
CA ILE A 10 6.73 -9.69 4.04
C ILE A 10 6.24 -8.27 4.34
N THR A 11 6.67 -7.72 5.47
CA THR A 11 6.60 -6.30 5.75
C THR A 11 8.01 -5.71 5.75
N THR A 12 8.21 -4.58 5.06
CA THR A 12 9.48 -3.86 5.10
C THR A 12 9.27 -2.38 5.35
N PHE A 13 10.24 -1.78 6.04
CA PHE A 13 10.29 -0.35 6.27
C PHE A 13 11.44 0.25 5.44
N LEU A 14 11.16 1.33 4.73
CA LEU A 14 12.14 2.02 3.88
C LEU A 14 12.21 3.50 4.24
N ASN A 15 13.44 4.02 4.21
CA ASN A 15 13.72 5.43 4.35
C ASN A 15 13.98 6.06 2.96
N GLY A 16 13.43 7.24 2.72
CA GLY A 16 13.54 7.99 1.47
C GLY A 16 14.94 8.54 1.19
N GLU A 17 15.77 8.75 2.22
CA GLU A 17 17.16 9.19 2.14
C GLU A 17 18.13 8.07 1.66
N GLY A 18 17.68 6.81 1.62
CA GLY A 18 18.42 5.68 1.07
C GLY A 18 18.91 4.67 2.12
N LEU A 19 19.95 3.89 1.78
CA LEU A 19 20.35 2.69 2.55
C LEU A 19 20.98 2.96 3.92
N ARG A 20 21.50 4.18 4.13
CA ARG A 20 22.20 4.59 5.35
C ARG A 20 21.77 6.01 5.67
N PRO A 21 20.52 6.20 6.14
CA PRO A 21 20.05 7.52 6.49
C PRO A 21 20.82 8.01 7.72
N LYS A 22 20.82 9.33 7.93
CA LYS A 22 21.42 9.90 9.13
C LYS A 22 20.59 9.55 10.37
N GLU A 23 19.26 9.49 10.20
CA GLU A 23 18.29 9.12 11.22
C GLU A 23 17.46 7.94 10.71
N ASP A 24 17.33 6.89 11.50
CA ASP A 24 16.65 5.65 11.11
C ASP A 24 15.14 5.73 11.43
N ILE A 25 14.46 6.66 10.76
CA ILE A 25 13.01 6.83 10.82
C ILE A 25 12.44 6.41 9.46
N PRO A 26 11.48 5.47 9.39
CA PRO A 26 10.95 5.03 8.11
C PRO A 26 9.99 6.06 7.52
N ASP A 27 10.01 6.21 6.20
CA ASP A 27 9.06 7.04 5.44
C ASP A 27 7.96 6.17 4.82
N PHE A 28 8.32 4.92 4.51
CA PHE A 28 7.45 3.95 3.85
C PHE A 28 7.36 2.65 4.64
N GLU A 29 6.16 2.12 4.70
CA GLU A 29 5.91 0.73 5.05
C GLU A 29 5.38 0.02 3.81
N ASN A 30 5.95 -1.14 3.52
CA ASN A 30 5.57 -1.97 2.38
C ASN A 30 5.09 -3.31 2.87
N TYR A 31 4.01 -3.78 2.26
CA TYR A 31 3.52 -5.13 2.40
C TYR A 31 3.66 -5.85 1.06
N TYR A 32 4.29 -7.01 1.07
CA TYR A 32 4.29 -7.94 -0.05
C TYR A 32 3.17 -8.92 0.20
N ALA A 33 2.16 -8.87 -0.64
CA ALA A 33 0.98 -9.68 -0.49
C ALA A 33 0.82 -10.66 -1.65
N GLU A 34 0.71 -11.96 -1.35
CA GLU A 34 0.20 -12.91 -2.34
C GLU A 34 -1.31 -12.91 -2.24
N LEU A 35 -1.95 -12.49 -3.33
CA LEU A 35 -3.40 -12.49 -3.45
C LEU A 35 -3.80 -13.38 -4.62
N PRO A 36 -4.75 -14.30 -4.43
CA PRO A 36 -5.28 -15.06 -5.55
C PRO A 36 -6.05 -14.10 -6.48
N LEU A 37 -5.88 -14.24 -7.79
CA LEU A 37 -6.41 -13.26 -8.75
C LEU A 37 -7.94 -13.32 -8.89
N ASP A 38 -8.61 -14.29 -8.28
CA ASP A 38 -10.07 -14.41 -8.26
C ASP A 38 -10.75 -13.48 -7.24
N ILE A 39 -10.01 -12.90 -6.29
CA ILE A 39 -10.56 -11.93 -5.33
C ILE A 39 -10.39 -10.48 -5.78
N VAL A 40 -9.71 -10.22 -6.90
CA VAL A 40 -9.42 -8.84 -7.33
C VAL A 40 -10.68 -8.04 -7.69
N ASP A 41 -11.75 -8.73 -8.12
CA ASP A 41 -13.05 -8.11 -8.39
C ASP A 41 -13.69 -7.52 -7.13
N GLN A 42 -13.26 -7.94 -5.93
CA GLN A 42 -13.74 -7.38 -4.67
C GLN A 42 -13.13 -6.00 -4.37
N PHE A 43 -12.07 -5.59 -5.07
CA PHE A 43 -11.45 -4.27 -4.89
C PHE A 43 -12.21 -3.13 -5.57
N GLY A 44 -13.40 -3.39 -6.13
CA GLY A 44 -14.25 -2.37 -6.73
C GLY A 44 -13.71 -1.79 -8.03
N MET A 45 -12.78 -2.49 -8.69
CA MET A 45 -12.31 -2.15 -10.03
C MET A 45 -13.38 -2.51 -11.07
N THR A 46 -13.41 -1.78 -12.19
CA THR A 46 -14.27 -2.16 -13.31
C THR A 46 -13.71 -3.43 -13.97
N PRO A 47 -14.55 -4.27 -14.60
CA PRO A 47 -14.07 -5.47 -15.29
C PRO A 47 -12.99 -5.17 -16.36
N GLU A 48 -13.09 -4.01 -17.02
CA GLU A 48 -12.09 -3.54 -17.98
C GLU A 48 -10.73 -3.29 -17.33
N VAL A 49 -10.71 -2.61 -16.18
CA VAL A 49 -9.48 -2.33 -15.43
C VAL A 49 -8.89 -3.62 -14.86
N THR A 50 -9.74 -4.50 -14.33
CA THR A 50 -9.33 -5.80 -13.82
C THR A 50 -8.67 -6.63 -14.92
N GLU A 51 -9.34 -6.81 -16.06
CA GLU A 51 -8.82 -7.61 -17.17
C GLU A 51 -7.54 -6.99 -17.75
N GLY A 52 -7.51 -5.67 -17.95
CA GLY A 52 -6.33 -4.97 -18.46
C GLY A 52 -5.13 -5.04 -17.53
N THR A 53 -5.34 -5.13 -16.21
CA THR A 53 -4.26 -5.16 -15.20
C THR A 53 -3.81 -6.59 -14.89
N PHE A 54 -4.74 -7.51 -14.66
CA PHE A 54 -4.48 -8.85 -14.14
C PHE A 54 -4.66 -9.97 -15.17
N GLY A 55 -5.37 -9.72 -16.27
CA GLY A 55 -5.59 -10.69 -17.35
C GLY A 55 -4.32 -11.39 -17.84
N PRO A 56 -3.21 -10.68 -18.09
CA PRO A 56 -1.94 -11.29 -18.50
C PRO A 56 -1.31 -12.24 -17.47
N TYR A 57 -1.75 -12.20 -16.21
CA TYR A 57 -1.16 -12.94 -15.10
C TYR A 57 -2.08 -14.01 -14.51
N LYS A 58 -3.24 -14.30 -15.14
CA LYS A 58 -4.26 -15.23 -14.63
C LYS A 58 -3.75 -16.61 -14.23
N ASP A 59 -2.72 -17.11 -14.92
CA ASP A 59 -2.10 -18.42 -14.66
C ASP A 59 -0.78 -18.31 -13.85
N SER A 60 -0.49 -17.15 -13.27
CA SER A 60 0.74 -16.85 -12.53
C SER A 60 0.47 -16.55 -11.06
N THR A 61 1.44 -16.84 -10.20
CA THR A 61 1.47 -16.30 -8.84
C THR A 61 1.80 -14.81 -8.91
N VAL A 62 0.92 -13.97 -8.35
CA VAL A 62 1.12 -12.51 -8.29
C VAL A 62 1.43 -12.11 -6.85
N VAL A 63 2.55 -11.39 -6.70
CA VAL A 63 2.89 -10.68 -5.46
C VAL A 63 2.61 -9.20 -5.67
N LEU A 64 1.76 -8.65 -4.84
CA LEU A 64 1.44 -7.23 -4.82
C LEU A 64 2.32 -6.51 -3.80
N LEU A 65 2.99 -5.45 -4.27
CA LEU A 65 3.69 -4.51 -3.42
C LEU A 65 2.72 -3.38 -3.03
N LEU A 66 2.29 -3.37 -1.78
CA LEU A 66 1.43 -2.33 -1.21
C LEU A 66 2.29 -1.39 -0.38
N THR A 67 2.50 -0.17 -0.88
CA THR A 67 3.30 0.87 -0.20
C THR A 67 2.38 1.89 0.46
N GLN A 68 2.69 2.27 1.70
CA GLN A 68 2.06 3.39 2.40
C GLN A 68 3.09 4.36 2.99
N LEU A 69 2.73 5.65 3.06
CA LEU A 69 3.47 6.66 3.83
C LEU A 69 3.13 6.51 5.31
N VAL A 70 4.14 6.36 6.16
CA VAL A 70 3.93 6.26 7.61
C VAL A 70 3.89 7.63 8.31
N HIS A 71 4.36 8.68 7.62
CA HIS A 71 4.34 10.06 8.12
C HIS A 71 3.77 11.03 7.08
N PRO A 72 2.51 10.85 6.63
CA PRO A 72 1.89 11.79 5.70
C PRO A 72 1.84 13.18 6.34
N LYS A 73 1.90 14.23 5.52
CA LYS A 73 1.75 15.62 5.95
C LYS A 73 0.29 16.04 6.03
N SER A 74 -0.56 15.49 5.17
CA SER A 74 -2.00 15.73 5.18
C SER A 74 -2.63 15.37 6.54
N ARG A 75 -3.64 16.14 6.98
CA ARG A 75 -4.31 15.93 8.27
C ARG A 75 -5.83 15.94 8.10
N GLY A 76 -6.44 14.84 8.52
CA GLY A 76 -7.88 14.68 8.55
C GLY A 76 -8.51 15.02 9.91
N THR A 77 -9.83 14.91 9.98
CA THR A 77 -10.61 15.05 11.21
C THR A 77 -11.53 13.84 11.43
N VAL A 78 -11.71 13.48 12.69
CA VAL A 78 -12.75 12.55 13.14
C VAL A 78 -13.61 13.29 14.15
N ARG A 79 -14.92 13.36 13.91
CA ARG A 79 -15.87 14.09 14.76
C ARG A 79 -17.05 13.20 15.11
N LEU A 80 -17.59 13.39 16.31
CA LEU A 80 -18.86 12.75 16.67
C LEU A 80 -19.95 13.26 15.72
N ASN A 81 -20.72 12.32 15.17
CA ASN A 81 -21.88 12.65 14.35
C ASN A 81 -23.08 13.03 15.22
N SER A 82 -23.22 12.37 16.38
CA SER A 82 -24.27 12.67 17.36
C SER A 82 -23.78 12.36 18.78
N LYS A 83 -24.70 12.39 19.76
CA LYS A 83 -24.44 11.95 21.15
C LYS A 83 -24.61 10.43 21.32
N ASP A 84 -25.18 9.74 20.35
CA ASP A 84 -25.34 8.30 20.38
C ASP A 84 -23.99 7.62 20.08
N PRO A 85 -23.42 6.82 21.00
CA PRO A 85 -22.16 6.13 20.76
C PRO A 85 -22.23 5.05 19.66
N TYR A 86 -23.43 4.66 19.22
CA TYR A 86 -23.63 3.71 18.12
C TYR A 86 -23.73 4.40 16.75
N ASP A 87 -23.88 5.73 16.70
CA ASP A 87 -23.83 6.45 15.44
C ASP A 87 -22.38 6.49 14.91
N PRO A 88 -22.16 6.17 13.62
CA PRO A 88 -20.82 6.22 13.05
C PRO A 88 -20.28 7.66 13.07
N PRO A 89 -18.98 7.85 13.35
CA PRO A 89 -18.39 9.18 13.35
C PRO A 89 -18.31 9.76 11.94
N LEU A 90 -18.22 11.08 11.86
CA LEU A 90 -17.86 11.78 10.63
C LEU A 90 -16.34 11.71 10.46
N ILE A 91 -15.87 11.06 9.40
CA ILE A 91 -14.45 10.92 9.07
C ILE A 91 -14.16 11.70 7.80
N ASP A 92 -13.28 12.68 7.90
CA ASP A 92 -12.75 13.41 6.76
C ASP A 92 -11.23 13.25 6.75
N PRO A 93 -10.67 12.30 5.99
CA PRO A 93 -9.26 11.97 6.07
C PRO A 93 -8.34 13.01 5.42
N ASN A 94 -8.87 13.86 4.52
CA ASN A 94 -8.09 14.80 3.72
C ASN A 94 -6.88 14.15 3.03
N TYR A 95 -7.03 12.93 2.50
CA TYR A 95 -5.92 12.25 1.82
C TYR A 95 -5.37 13.13 0.71
N TYR A 96 -4.06 13.32 0.71
CA TYR A 96 -3.33 14.06 -0.32
C TYR A 96 -3.67 15.56 -0.41
N GLU A 97 -4.21 16.16 0.66
CA GLU A 97 -4.37 17.60 0.78
C GLU A 97 -3.02 18.32 0.64
N ASP A 98 -1.97 17.81 1.31
CA ASP A 98 -0.61 18.24 1.04
C ASP A 98 -0.08 17.55 -0.23
N SER A 99 0.18 18.36 -1.27
CA SER A 99 0.72 17.88 -2.54
C SER A 99 2.06 17.13 -2.43
N GLN A 100 2.79 17.28 -1.32
CA GLN A 100 4.01 16.53 -1.05
C GLN A 100 3.73 15.04 -0.82
N ASP A 101 2.60 14.68 -0.20
CA ASP A 101 2.25 13.28 0.02
C ASP A 101 2.09 12.52 -1.30
N LEU A 102 1.55 13.19 -2.33
CA LEU A 102 1.47 12.65 -3.70
C LEU A 102 2.83 12.53 -4.38
N LYS A 103 3.80 13.37 -4.02
CA LYS A 103 5.16 13.27 -4.56
C LYS A 103 5.88 12.11 -3.90
N ASP A 104 5.75 11.97 -2.59
CA ASP A 104 6.45 10.97 -1.79
C ASP A 104 5.92 9.56 -2.07
N ILE A 105 4.59 9.37 -2.22
CA ILE A 105 4.00 8.04 -2.48
C ILE A 105 4.25 7.52 -3.92
N ARG A 106 4.76 8.34 -4.85
CA ARG A 106 4.89 7.92 -6.26
C ARG A 106 5.74 6.66 -6.36
N LEU A 107 5.11 5.59 -6.87
CA LEU A 107 5.68 4.25 -7.02
C LEU A 107 7.09 4.21 -7.64
N LYS A 108 7.48 5.21 -8.45
CA LYS A 108 8.82 5.29 -9.03
C LYS A 108 9.92 5.28 -7.96
N ASP A 109 9.71 5.91 -6.81
CA ASP A 109 10.72 5.93 -5.75
C ASP A 109 10.76 4.61 -4.97
N SER A 110 9.60 4.00 -4.69
CA SER A 110 9.53 2.66 -4.10
C SER A 110 10.15 1.62 -5.04
N LEU A 111 9.73 1.56 -6.31
CA LEU A 111 10.27 0.63 -7.32
C LEU A 111 11.77 0.83 -7.56
N ARG A 112 12.26 2.08 -7.62
CA ARG A 112 13.70 2.39 -7.74
C ARG A 112 14.51 1.82 -6.58
N ILE A 113 13.98 1.84 -5.35
CA ILE A 113 14.64 1.26 -4.18
C ILE A 113 14.62 -0.28 -4.25
N HIS A 114 13.54 -0.87 -4.75
CA HIS A 114 13.41 -2.32 -4.92
C HIS A 114 14.32 -2.87 -6.03
N GLU A 115 14.35 -2.24 -7.21
CA GLU A 115 15.20 -2.66 -8.34
C GLU A 115 16.70 -2.69 -7.97
N ARG A 116 17.14 -1.81 -7.06
CA ARG A 116 18.52 -1.84 -6.54
C ARG A 116 18.78 -2.93 -5.51
N LYS A 117 17.74 -3.46 -4.85
CA LYS A 117 17.85 -4.53 -3.84
C LYS A 117 17.59 -5.94 -4.42
N VAL A 118 16.82 -6.06 -5.50
CA VAL A 118 16.44 -7.35 -6.14
C VAL A 118 17.52 -7.92 -7.08
N LEU A 119 18.66 -7.25 -7.25
CA LEU A 119 19.87 -7.83 -7.83
C LEU A 119 20.62 -8.79 -6.87
N VAL A 120 19.90 -9.45 -5.97
CA VAL A 120 20.37 -10.70 -5.35
C VAL A 120 19.65 -11.82 -6.08
N LYS A 121 20.31 -12.32 -7.12
CA LYS A 121 19.99 -13.55 -7.84
C LYS A 121 19.57 -14.63 -6.83
N MET A 122 18.28 -14.97 -6.81
CA MET A 122 17.86 -16.29 -6.37
C MET A 122 18.34 -17.27 -7.44
N TYR A 123 19.45 -17.94 -7.12
CA TYR A 123 19.89 -19.17 -7.77
C TYR A 123 19.13 -20.35 -7.17
#